data_AF-A0A7J7LMU0-F1
#
_entry.id   AF-A0A7J7LMU0-F1
#
_cell.length_a   1.000
_cell.length_b   1.000
_cell.length_c   1.000
_cell.angle_alpha   90.00
_cell.angle_beta   90.00
_cell.angle_gamma   90.00
#
_symmetry.space_group_name_H-M   'P 1'
#
loop_
_entity.id
_entity.type
_entity.pdbx_description
1 polymer ?
#
loop_
_entity_poly.entity_id
_entity_poly.type
_entity_poly.pdbx_seq_one_letter_code
_entity_poly.pdbx_strand_id
1 'polypeptide(L)'
;SVFLFLGSVEGFSSKLQPCTFNKDKMCKSALAHAAFSTVAFVLGAITSVISGFHGMKITTYANARTTLEARKCVGKAFITAFRYGAVMGFLLSANGLLVLYITINVFKLYYGDAGKAFLAIIGYRFFEIIAVKEIEPALKHQLIISTALMTIGIALLVARPSTFLHNLQFWSSKNCKELLKYVTNLVTFTSYCGSVQDVADSCRIGAATNVIFGLALGYKSVIILIFAIALSIFVSFNLAAMYGIAVATLGMLSTIATGLAIDAYGPISDNAGGIVEMASMSHRVRERTDALEVTGSTTAAIGKGFAIGSAALVSLALFGAL
;
A
#
# COMPACT_ATOMS: atom_id res chain seq x y z
N SER A 1 3.54 -25.11 12.36
CA SER A 1 2.83 -24.41 13.47
C SER A 1 1.37 -24.15 13.14
N VAL A 2 1.05 -23.40 12.07
CA VAL A 2 -0.34 -23.06 11.68
C VAL A 2 -1.24 -24.29 11.48
N PHE A 3 -0.77 -25.30 10.75
CA PHE A 3 -1.51 -26.55 10.53
C PHE A 3 -1.87 -27.28 11.83
N LEU A 4 -0.91 -27.39 12.76
CA LEU A 4 -1.11 -28.09 14.02
C LEU A 4 -2.13 -27.38 14.91
N PHE A 5 -2.04 -26.05 15.04
CA PHE A 5 -2.98 -25.26 15.83
C PHE A 5 -4.40 -25.33 15.26
N LEU A 6 -4.57 -25.11 13.96
CA LEU A 6 -5.90 -25.14 13.32
C LEU A 6 -6.48 -26.57 13.23
N GLY A 7 -5.63 -27.58 13.00
CA GLY A 7 -6.05 -28.98 12.95
C GLY A 7 -6.43 -29.56 14.31
N SER A 8 -5.80 -29.07 15.39
CA SER A 8 -6.08 -29.52 16.76
C SER A 8 -7.44 -29.06 17.29
N VAL A 9 -8.06 -28.01 16.72
CA VAL A 9 -9.36 -27.48 17.17
C VAL A 9 -10.44 -28.58 17.17
N GLU A 10 -10.41 -29.46 16.18
CA GLU A 10 -11.38 -30.54 15.99
C GLU A 10 -10.71 -31.94 16.04
N GLY A 11 -9.56 -32.04 16.72
CA GLY A 11 -8.83 -33.31 16.87
C GLY A 11 -8.46 -33.98 15.55
N PHE A 12 -8.14 -33.21 14.51
CA PHE A 12 -7.81 -33.69 13.16
C PHE A 12 -8.94 -34.49 12.47
N SER A 13 -10.20 -34.26 12.85
CA SER A 13 -11.36 -34.93 12.26
C SER A 13 -11.59 -34.55 10.79
N SER A 14 -11.78 -35.54 9.93
CA SER A 14 -12.04 -35.38 8.48
C SER A 14 -13.53 -35.25 8.14
N LYS A 15 -14.43 -35.25 9.13
CA LYS A 15 -15.88 -35.21 8.93
C LYS A 15 -16.39 -33.81 8.56
N LEU A 16 -17.47 -33.74 7.77
CA LEU A 16 -18.18 -32.48 7.53
C LEU A 16 -18.88 -32.00 8.81
N GLN A 17 -18.95 -30.68 8.99
CA GLN A 17 -19.49 -30.04 10.19
C GLN A 17 -20.46 -28.90 9.84
N PRO A 18 -21.40 -28.53 10.72
CA PRO A 18 -22.24 -27.36 10.51
C PRO A 18 -21.41 -26.07 10.40
N CYS A 19 -21.75 -25.20 9.46
CA CYS A 19 -21.05 -23.94 9.26
C CYS A 19 -21.23 -23.01 10.48
N THR A 20 -20.15 -22.36 10.91
CA THR A 20 -20.16 -21.39 12.02
C THR A 20 -21.05 -20.17 11.75
N PHE A 21 -21.18 -19.76 10.49
CA PHE A 21 -22.01 -18.62 10.07
C PHE A 21 -23.47 -18.98 9.76
N ASN A 22 -23.78 -20.27 9.55
CA ASN A 22 -25.14 -20.75 9.32
C ASN A 22 -25.24 -22.24 9.66
N LYS A 23 -25.91 -22.56 10.78
CA LYS A 23 -26.01 -23.93 11.31
C LYS A 23 -26.78 -24.89 10.40
N ASP A 24 -27.57 -24.38 9.44
CA ASP A 24 -28.36 -25.18 8.51
C ASP A 24 -27.55 -25.71 7.33
N LYS A 25 -26.32 -25.20 7.13
CA LYS A 25 -25.42 -25.63 6.04
C LYS A 25 -24.29 -26.49 6.58
N MET A 26 -23.97 -27.55 5.84
CA MET A 26 -22.78 -28.36 6.09
C MET A 26 -21.57 -27.72 5.39
N CYS A 27 -20.53 -27.44 6.17
CA CYS A 27 -19.24 -26.93 5.74
C CYS A 27 -18.20 -28.05 5.69
N LYS A 28 -17.12 -27.78 4.93
CA LYS A 28 -15.98 -28.70 4.84
C LYS A 28 -15.25 -28.81 6.18
N SER A 29 -14.52 -29.92 6.36
CA SER A 29 -13.76 -30.22 7.58
C SER A 29 -12.76 -29.09 7.94
N ALA A 30 -12.63 -28.82 9.24
CA ALA A 30 -11.63 -27.92 9.80
C ALA A 30 -10.19 -28.31 9.42
N LEU A 31 -9.92 -29.60 9.19
CA LEU A 31 -8.62 -30.08 8.72
C LEU A 31 -8.30 -29.54 7.32
N ALA A 32 -9.30 -29.46 6.44
CA ALA A 32 -9.12 -28.88 5.11
C ALA A 32 -8.80 -27.38 5.21
N HIS A 33 -9.54 -26.64 6.05
CA HIS A 33 -9.25 -25.23 6.33
C HIS A 33 -7.82 -25.02 6.87
N ALA A 34 -7.36 -25.87 7.80
CA ALA A 34 -6.00 -25.84 8.31
C ALA A 34 -4.94 -26.06 7.21
N ALA A 35 -5.19 -27.01 6.30
CA ALA A 35 -4.29 -27.29 5.18
C ALA A 35 -4.24 -26.11 4.19
N PHE A 36 -5.38 -25.59 3.74
CA PHE A 36 -5.44 -24.45 2.83
C PHE A 36 -4.83 -23.17 3.41
N SER A 37 -5.06 -22.89 4.70
CA SER A 37 -4.42 -21.76 5.39
C SER A 37 -2.90 -21.90 5.44
N THR A 38 -2.38 -23.12 5.63
CA THR A 38 -0.94 -23.38 5.61
C THR A 38 -0.36 -23.18 4.21
N VAL A 39 -1.06 -23.64 3.17
CA VAL A 39 -0.67 -23.42 1.76
C VAL A 39 -0.65 -21.92 1.44
N ALA A 40 -1.70 -21.18 1.80
CA ALA A 40 -1.78 -19.73 1.59
C ALA A 40 -0.65 -18.98 2.32
N PHE A 41 -0.33 -19.39 3.55
CA PHE A 41 0.77 -18.81 4.32
C PHE A 41 2.13 -19.01 3.65
N VAL A 42 2.45 -20.23 3.22
CA VAL A 42 3.71 -20.53 2.52
C VAL A 42 3.80 -19.79 1.19
N LEU A 43 2.70 -19.78 0.43
CA LEU A 43 2.64 -19.09 -0.86
C LEU A 43 2.77 -17.57 -0.71
N GLY A 44 2.21 -16.98 0.34
CA GLY A 44 2.42 -15.58 0.71
C GLY A 44 3.88 -15.29 1.09
N ALA A 45 4.51 -16.15 1.88
CA ALA A 45 5.92 -16.01 2.26
C ALA A 45 6.86 -16.05 1.05
N ILE A 46 6.67 -17.01 0.14
CA ILE A 46 7.45 -17.12 -1.11
C ILE A 46 7.26 -15.87 -1.97
N THR A 47 6.02 -15.40 -2.13
CA THR A 47 5.71 -14.20 -2.93
C THR A 47 6.35 -12.94 -2.34
N SER A 48 6.41 -12.83 -1.00
CA SER A 48 7.07 -11.72 -0.31
C SER A 48 8.58 -11.71 -0.56
N VAL A 49 9.25 -12.86 -0.44
CA VAL A 49 10.69 -13.00 -0.73
C VAL A 49 10.99 -12.67 -2.20
N ILE A 50 10.19 -13.20 -3.13
CA ILE A 50 10.33 -12.91 -4.56
C ILE A 50 10.16 -11.41 -4.84
N SER A 51 9.18 -10.77 -4.21
CA SER A 51 8.90 -9.34 -4.36
C SER A 51 10.08 -8.48 -3.86
N GLY A 52 10.64 -8.80 -2.70
CA GLY A 52 11.82 -8.13 -2.16
C GLY A 52 13.06 -8.32 -3.05
N PHE A 53 13.27 -9.53 -3.57
CA PHE A 53 14.39 -9.82 -4.47
C PHE A 53 14.31 -9.04 -5.78
N HIS A 54 13.14 -9.00 -6.42
CA HIS A 54 12.94 -8.24 -7.65
C HIS A 54 13.11 -6.73 -7.43
N GLY A 55 12.55 -6.20 -6.34
CA GLY A 55 12.74 -4.79 -5.98
C GLY A 55 14.23 -4.44 -5.81
N MET A 56 14.98 -5.24 -5.07
CA MET A 56 16.41 -5.04 -4.87
C MET A 56 17.22 -5.13 -6.17
N LYS A 57 16.89 -6.08 -7.06
CA LYS A 57 17.52 -6.20 -8.38
C LYS A 57 17.29 -4.97 -9.25
N ILE A 58 16.08 -4.42 -9.25
CA ILE A 58 15.74 -3.21 -10.01
C ILE A 58 16.51 -2.00 -9.44
N THR A 59 16.50 -1.83 -8.11
CA THR A 59 17.20 -0.73 -7.44
C THR A 59 18.71 -0.76 -7.73
N THR A 60 19.36 -1.91 -7.50
CA THR A 60 20.81 -2.05 -7.74
C THR A 60 21.21 -1.78 -9.20
N TYR A 61 20.35 -2.15 -10.16
CA TYR A 61 20.55 -1.84 -11.57
C TYR A 61 20.34 -0.35 -11.90
N ALA A 62 19.36 0.29 -11.24
CA ALA A 62 19.01 1.69 -11.45
C ALA A 62 20.07 2.65 -10.91
N ASN A 63 20.71 2.32 -9.78
CA ASN A 63 21.65 3.20 -9.06
C ASN A 63 22.72 3.81 -10.00
N ALA A 64 23.49 2.95 -10.68
CA ALA A 64 24.55 3.40 -11.58
C ALA A 64 24.01 4.16 -12.81
N ARG A 65 22.82 3.80 -13.32
CA ARG A 65 22.19 4.51 -14.44
C ARG A 65 21.76 5.92 -14.06
N THR A 66 21.19 6.07 -12.87
CA THR A 66 20.84 7.37 -12.30
C THR A 66 22.08 8.25 -12.13
N THR A 67 23.19 7.69 -11.63
CA THR A 67 24.48 8.38 -11.53
C THR A 67 24.99 8.88 -12.88
N LEU A 68 24.93 8.05 -13.92
CA LEU A 68 25.36 8.43 -15.28
C LEU A 68 24.47 9.53 -15.88
N GLU A 69 23.16 9.46 -15.66
CA GLU A 69 22.22 10.49 -16.13
C GLU A 69 22.32 11.81 -15.34
N ALA A 70 22.77 11.76 -14.07
CA ALA A 70 23.03 12.93 -13.26
C ALA A 70 24.15 13.82 -13.83
N ARG A 71 25.06 13.26 -14.64
CA ARG A 71 26.06 14.05 -15.40
C ARG A 71 25.41 15.04 -16.38
N LYS A 72 24.24 14.72 -16.92
CA LYS A 72 23.55 15.56 -17.90
C LYS A 72 22.73 16.64 -17.21
N CYS A 73 21.70 16.25 -16.44
CA CYS A 73 20.88 17.15 -15.66
C CYS A 73 20.08 16.41 -14.58
N VAL A 74 19.61 17.14 -13.55
CA VAL A 74 18.78 16.61 -12.46
C VAL A 74 17.51 15.93 -13.00
N GLY A 75 16.83 16.57 -13.97
CA GLY A 75 15.59 16.03 -14.53
C GLY A 75 15.75 14.67 -15.21
N LYS A 76 16.88 14.40 -15.89
CA LYS A 76 17.14 13.08 -16.51
C LYS A 76 17.45 12.02 -15.46
N ALA A 77 18.20 12.36 -14.42
CA ALA A 77 18.43 11.47 -13.29
C ALA A 77 17.12 11.15 -12.55
N PHE A 78 16.29 12.17 -12.27
CA PHE A 78 14.97 12.00 -11.67
C PHE A 78 14.08 11.07 -12.49
N ILE A 79 13.91 11.31 -13.79
CA ILE A 79 13.08 10.47 -14.66
C ILE A 79 13.58 9.02 -14.65
N THR A 80 14.89 8.83 -14.63
CA THR A 80 15.51 7.50 -14.60
C THR A 80 15.17 6.79 -13.29
N ALA A 81 15.47 7.41 -12.14
CA ALA A 81 15.17 6.86 -10.82
C ALA A 81 13.68 6.58 -10.64
N PHE A 82 12.81 7.53 -11.02
CA PHE A 82 11.37 7.39 -10.91
C PHE A 82 10.80 6.30 -11.81
N ARG A 83 11.29 6.15 -13.05
CA ARG A 83 10.86 5.06 -13.95
C ARG A 83 11.22 3.68 -13.39
N TYR A 84 12.41 3.52 -12.82
CA TYR A 84 12.77 2.25 -12.17
C TYR A 84 11.95 2.00 -10.91
N GLY A 85 11.67 3.05 -10.12
CA GLY A 85 10.71 2.97 -9.02
C GLY A 85 9.32 2.51 -9.49
N ALA A 86 8.80 3.08 -10.58
CA ALA A 86 7.53 2.68 -11.16
C ALA A 86 7.52 1.19 -11.59
N VAL A 87 8.59 0.72 -12.26
CA VAL A 87 8.71 -0.69 -12.63
C VAL A 87 8.65 -1.59 -11.39
N MET A 88 9.31 -1.22 -10.29
CA MET A 88 9.21 -1.95 -9.03
C MET A 88 7.77 -1.93 -8.49
N GLY A 89 7.15 -0.76 -8.37
CA GLY A 89 5.80 -0.61 -7.82
C GLY A 89 4.73 -1.39 -8.60
N PHE A 90 4.74 -1.31 -9.93
CA PHE A 90 3.81 -2.05 -10.78
C PHE A 90 4.07 -3.56 -10.75
N LEU A 91 5.33 -3.99 -10.79
CA LEU A 91 5.68 -5.41 -10.74
C LEU A 91 5.20 -6.04 -9.42
N LEU A 92 5.46 -5.37 -8.28
CA LEU A 92 5.06 -5.86 -6.97
C LEU A 92 3.53 -5.90 -6.82
N SER A 93 2.85 -4.83 -7.24
CA SER A 93 1.38 -4.75 -7.19
C SER A 93 0.71 -5.80 -8.08
N ALA A 94 1.18 -5.95 -9.32
CA ALA A 94 0.64 -6.91 -10.28
C ALA A 94 0.90 -8.36 -9.83
N ASN A 95 2.11 -8.66 -9.36
CA ASN A 95 2.45 -10.01 -8.88
C ASN A 95 1.62 -10.38 -7.63
N GLY A 96 1.48 -9.48 -6.66
CA GLY A 96 0.65 -9.70 -5.48
C GLY A 96 -0.81 -9.98 -5.84
N LEU A 97 -1.38 -9.19 -6.77
CA LEU A 97 -2.76 -9.37 -7.21
C LEU A 97 -2.94 -10.67 -8.01
N LEU A 98 -1.99 -11.02 -8.89
CA LEU A 98 -2.02 -12.25 -9.68
C LEU A 98 -1.99 -13.49 -8.79
N VAL A 99 -1.06 -13.52 -7.83
CA VAL A 99 -0.91 -14.64 -6.88
C VAL A 99 -2.18 -14.79 -6.02
N LEU A 100 -2.74 -13.68 -5.54
CA LEU A 100 -4.01 -13.69 -4.81
C LEU A 100 -5.15 -14.24 -5.67
N TYR A 101 -5.25 -13.80 -6.92
CA TYR A 101 -6.27 -14.25 -7.86
C TYR A 101 -6.17 -15.76 -8.15
N ILE A 102 -4.97 -16.27 -8.43
CA ILE A 102 -4.75 -17.71 -8.68
C ILE A 102 -5.14 -18.51 -7.43
N THR A 103 -4.70 -18.07 -6.24
CA THR A 103 -4.99 -18.74 -4.97
C THR A 103 -6.49 -18.84 -4.72
N ILE A 104 -7.24 -17.75 -4.94
CA ILE A 104 -8.69 -17.73 -4.78
C ILE A 104 -9.37 -18.69 -5.76
N ASN A 105 -8.95 -18.72 -7.03
CA ASN A 105 -9.54 -19.63 -8.02
C ASN A 105 -9.26 -21.11 -7.71
N VAL A 106 -8.04 -21.43 -7.30
CA VAL A 106 -7.66 -22.79 -6.87
C VAL A 106 -8.47 -23.21 -5.65
N PHE A 107 -8.61 -22.32 -4.66
CA PHE A 107 -9.38 -22.62 -3.45
C PHE A 107 -10.87 -22.75 -3.78
N LYS A 108 -11.39 -21.98 -4.74
CA LYS A 108 -12.77 -22.08 -5.21
C LYS A 108 -13.09 -23.45 -5.83
N LEU A 109 -12.16 -24.07 -6.57
CA LEU A 109 -12.34 -25.43 -7.10
C LEU A 109 -12.58 -26.44 -5.97
N TYR A 110 -11.92 -26.25 -4.83
CA TYR A 110 -12.12 -27.09 -3.67
C TYR A 110 -13.39 -26.71 -2.89
N TYR A 111 -13.61 -25.43 -2.56
CA TYR A 111 -14.71 -24.99 -1.69
C TYR A 111 -16.08 -24.85 -2.37
N GLY A 112 -16.16 -24.90 -3.70
CA GLY A 112 -17.43 -24.89 -4.44
C GLY A 112 -18.27 -23.62 -4.26
N ASP A 113 -19.59 -23.76 -4.24
CA ASP A 113 -20.59 -22.66 -4.28
C ASP A 113 -20.59 -21.74 -3.03
N ALA A 114 -19.89 -22.14 -1.96
CA ALA A 114 -19.61 -21.30 -0.80
C ALA A 114 -18.55 -20.21 -1.07
N GLY A 115 -17.83 -20.31 -2.20
CA GLY A 115 -16.80 -19.34 -2.63
C GLY A 115 -17.35 -18.07 -3.31
N LYS A 116 -18.68 -17.94 -3.47
CA LYS A 116 -19.30 -16.73 -4.09
C LYS A 116 -19.07 -15.46 -3.27
N ALA A 117 -18.81 -15.57 -1.97
CA ALA A 117 -18.55 -14.42 -1.10
C ALA A 117 -17.16 -13.77 -1.33
N PHE A 118 -16.20 -14.48 -1.93
CA PHE A 118 -14.84 -13.97 -2.18
C PHE A 118 -14.71 -13.18 -3.50
N LEU A 119 -15.72 -13.21 -4.38
CA LEU A 119 -15.56 -12.84 -5.79
C LEU A 119 -16.01 -11.42 -6.16
N ALA A 120 -16.37 -10.57 -5.19
CA ALA A 120 -16.88 -9.23 -5.49
C ALA A 120 -15.79 -8.17 -5.74
N ILE A 121 -14.49 -8.49 -5.55
CA ILE A 121 -13.42 -7.46 -5.55
C ILE A 121 -12.51 -7.52 -6.78
N ILE A 122 -12.50 -8.59 -7.59
CA ILE A 122 -11.45 -8.80 -8.61
C ILE A 122 -11.96 -8.51 -10.03
N GLY A 123 -12.23 -7.23 -10.27
CA GLY A 123 -12.58 -6.70 -11.59
C GLY A 123 -11.77 -5.44 -11.93
N TYR A 124 -10.46 -5.42 -11.69
CA TYR A 124 -9.62 -4.26 -12.01
C TYR A 124 -8.88 -4.46 -13.32
N ARG A 125 -9.30 -3.69 -14.34
CA ARG A 125 -8.65 -3.55 -15.65
C ARG A 125 -7.60 -2.44 -15.56
N PHE A 126 -6.41 -2.70 -16.09
CA PHE A 126 -5.22 -1.82 -16.11
C PHE A 126 -5.53 -0.42 -16.67
N PHE A 127 -4.97 0.62 -16.04
CA PHE A 127 -4.86 1.97 -16.61
C PHE A 127 -3.42 2.48 -16.44
N GLU A 128 -2.78 2.86 -17.55
CA GLU A 128 -1.49 3.56 -17.58
C GLU A 128 -1.71 5.08 -17.42
N ILE A 129 -0.75 5.78 -16.78
CA ILE A 129 -0.73 7.26 -16.79
C ILE A 129 0.66 7.83 -17.11
N ILE A 130 0.58 8.91 -17.87
CA ILE A 130 1.57 9.66 -18.64
C ILE A 130 2.47 10.55 -17.74
N ALA A 131 3.70 10.77 -18.20
CA ALA A 131 4.77 11.51 -17.53
C ALA A 131 4.49 13.02 -17.35
N VAL A 132 4.86 13.58 -16.18
CA VAL A 132 4.86 15.04 -15.93
C VAL A 132 6.16 15.47 -15.22
N LYS A 133 6.54 16.73 -15.46
CA LYS A 133 7.81 17.40 -15.15
C LYS A 133 7.67 18.22 -13.86
N GLU A 134 8.78 18.29 -13.09
CA GLU A 134 9.04 19.03 -11.83
C GLU A 134 8.93 18.26 -10.50
N ILE A 135 10.04 18.12 -9.79
CA ILE A 135 10.44 16.96 -8.98
C ILE A 135 9.72 16.81 -7.62
N GLU A 136 9.37 17.92 -6.97
CA GLU A 136 8.71 17.91 -5.66
C GLU A 136 7.18 18.11 -5.75
N PRO A 137 6.65 19.08 -6.53
CA PRO A 137 5.22 19.16 -6.78
C PRO A 137 4.70 17.99 -7.64
N ALA A 138 5.50 17.35 -8.51
CA ALA A 138 5.03 16.20 -9.30
C ALA A 138 4.72 14.99 -8.44
N LEU A 139 5.46 14.72 -7.36
CA LEU A 139 5.16 13.55 -6.51
C LEU A 139 3.86 13.72 -5.71
N LYS A 140 3.64 14.92 -5.15
CA LYS A 140 2.37 15.27 -4.51
C LYS A 140 1.21 15.30 -5.53
N HIS A 141 1.44 15.88 -6.72
CA HIS A 141 0.45 15.85 -7.80
C HIS A 141 0.17 14.42 -8.27
N GLN A 142 1.15 13.53 -8.34
CA GLN A 142 0.95 12.13 -8.70
C GLN A 142 0.05 11.42 -7.68
N LEU A 143 0.22 11.68 -6.38
CA LEU A 143 -0.66 11.16 -5.34
C LEU A 143 -2.08 11.73 -5.45
N ILE A 144 -2.22 13.04 -5.70
CA ILE A 144 -3.52 13.71 -5.86
C ILE A 144 -4.24 13.25 -7.13
N ILE A 145 -3.55 13.19 -8.27
CA ILE A 145 -4.08 12.77 -9.57
C ILE A 145 -4.48 11.30 -9.53
N SER A 146 -3.63 10.42 -8.97
CA SER A 146 -3.99 9.00 -8.83
C SER A 146 -5.19 8.81 -7.92
N THR A 147 -5.29 9.56 -6.82
CA THR A 147 -6.46 9.52 -5.93
C THR A 147 -7.72 10.02 -6.63
N ALA A 148 -7.65 11.15 -7.35
CA ALA A 148 -8.77 11.71 -8.09
C ALA A 148 -9.24 10.79 -9.23
N LEU A 149 -8.32 10.17 -9.96
CA LEU A 149 -8.65 9.23 -11.03
C LEU A 149 -9.24 7.91 -10.48
N MET A 150 -8.69 7.41 -9.37
CA MET A 150 -9.25 6.23 -8.69
C MET A 150 -10.64 6.50 -8.13
N THR A 151 -10.89 7.70 -7.63
CA THR A 151 -12.23 8.15 -7.21
C THR A 151 -13.24 8.02 -8.35
N ILE A 152 -12.89 8.57 -9.51
CA ILE A 152 -13.75 8.53 -10.70
C ILE A 152 -13.93 7.07 -11.16
N GLY A 153 -12.85 6.28 -11.15
CA GLY A 153 -12.88 4.86 -11.50
C GLY A 153 -13.82 4.04 -10.61
N ILE A 154 -13.73 4.19 -9.29
CA ILE A 154 -14.60 3.46 -8.35
C ILE A 154 -16.05 3.99 -8.45
N ALA A 155 -16.24 5.30 -8.61
CA ALA A 155 -17.57 5.89 -8.80
C ALA A 155 -18.26 5.39 -10.09
N LEU A 156 -17.54 5.26 -11.20
CA LEU A 156 -18.05 4.72 -12.47
C LEU A 156 -18.34 3.22 -12.40
N LEU A 157 -17.53 2.45 -11.67
CA LEU A 157 -17.74 1.01 -11.47
C LEU A 157 -18.99 0.73 -10.62
N VAL A 158 -19.23 1.54 -9.59
CA VAL A 158 -20.40 1.44 -8.71
C VAL A 158 -21.69 1.94 -9.41
N ALA A 159 -21.57 2.82 -10.41
CA ALA A 159 -22.71 3.29 -11.20
C ALA A 159 -23.27 2.27 -12.21
N ARG A 160 -22.70 1.04 -12.30
CA ARG A 160 -23.14 -0.01 -13.24
C ARG A 160 -24.49 -0.64 -12.79
N PRO A 161 -25.44 -0.97 -13.70
CA PRO A 161 -26.81 -1.34 -13.32
C PRO A 161 -26.94 -2.65 -12.51
N SER A 162 -27.99 -2.68 -11.70
CA SER A 162 -28.37 -3.62 -10.63
C SER A 162 -28.71 -5.06 -11.04
N THR A 163 -28.50 -5.48 -12.29
CA THR A 163 -28.88 -6.83 -12.75
C THR A 163 -27.82 -7.91 -12.47
N PHE A 164 -26.60 -7.54 -12.05
CA PHE A 164 -25.54 -8.48 -11.64
C PHE A 164 -25.47 -8.73 -10.12
N LEU A 165 -26.28 -8.02 -9.32
CA LEU A 165 -26.23 -8.01 -7.85
C LEU A 165 -27.39 -8.73 -7.16
N HIS A 166 -28.09 -9.65 -7.83
CA HIS A 166 -29.27 -10.31 -7.24
C HIS A 166 -28.96 -11.32 -6.11
N ASN A 167 -27.68 -11.62 -5.84
CA ASN A 167 -27.23 -12.45 -4.71
C ASN A 167 -26.60 -11.66 -3.56
N LEU A 168 -26.56 -10.32 -3.65
CA LEU A 168 -26.04 -9.44 -2.59
C LEU A 168 -27.17 -8.59 -2.05
N GLN A 169 -28.00 -9.21 -1.20
CA GLN A 169 -29.07 -8.56 -0.43
C GLN A 169 -28.57 -7.54 0.61
N PHE A 170 -27.29 -7.14 0.52
CA PHE A 170 -26.59 -6.21 1.40
C PHE A 170 -26.44 -4.80 0.81
N TRP A 171 -26.80 -4.59 -0.46
CA TRP A 171 -26.61 -3.32 -1.18
C TRP A 171 -27.88 -2.43 -1.25
N SER A 172 -28.89 -2.71 -0.42
CA SER A 172 -30.15 -1.96 -0.39
C SER A 172 -30.17 -0.83 0.65
N SER A 173 -29.13 0.01 0.71
CA SER A 173 -29.25 1.28 1.42
C SER A 173 -28.82 2.45 0.53
N LYS A 174 -29.71 3.44 0.44
CA LYS A 174 -29.52 4.73 -0.24
C LYS A 174 -28.27 5.49 0.25
N ASN A 175 -27.63 5.04 1.32
CA ASN A 175 -26.42 5.62 1.92
C ASN A 175 -25.11 5.18 1.22
N CYS A 176 -25.14 4.20 0.31
CA CYS A 176 -23.93 3.69 -0.38
C CYS A 176 -23.33 4.67 -1.40
N LYS A 177 -24.13 5.60 -1.93
CA LYS A 177 -23.67 6.63 -2.87
C LYS A 177 -22.88 7.76 -2.18
N GLU A 178 -23.08 7.96 -0.88
CA GLU A 178 -22.37 8.95 -0.06
C GLU A 178 -21.13 8.38 0.64
N LEU A 179 -21.06 7.05 0.89
CA LEU A 179 -19.86 6.34 1.37
C LEU A 179 -18.60 6.72 0.59
N LEU A 180 -18.73 6.75 -0.73
CA LEU A 180 -17.58 6.70 -1.60
C LEU A 180 -17.06 8.09 -2.02
N LYS A 181 -17.91 9.13 -1.97
CA LYS A 181 -17.47 10.52 -2.11
C LYS A 181 -16.58 10.96 -0.94
N TYR A 182 -16.67 10.31 0.23
CA TYR A 182 -15.95 10.72 1.44
C TYR A 182 -14.71 9.86 1.74
N VAL A 183 -14.73 8.55 1.44
CA VAL A 183 -13.53 7.67 1.44
C VAL A 183 -12.40 8.24 0.56
N THR A 184 -12.80 9.02 -0.44
CA THR A 184 -11.93 9.72 -1.39
C THR A 184 -11.13 10.90 -0.81
N ASN A 185 -11.64 11.61 0.22
CA ASN A 185 -10.99 12.82 0.73
C ASN A 185 -10.00 12.56 1.89
N LEU A 186 -9.77 11.30 2.26
CA LEU A 186 -9.02 10.92 3.46
C LEU A 186 -7.67 10.24 3.20
N VAL A 187 -7.20 10.24 1.95
CA VAL A 187 -5.80 9.87 1.60
C VAL A 187 -4.89 11.11 1.51
N THR A 188 -5.47 12.31 1.60
CA THR A 188 -4.78 13.59 1.32
C THR A 188 -4.17 14.27 2.54
N PHE A 189 -4.15 13.64 3.71
CA PHE A 189 -3.58 14.23 4.94
C PHE A 189 -2.35 13.46 5.42
N THR A 190 -1.32 13.39 4.59
CA THR A 190 0.02 13.07 5.06
C THR A 190 1.05 13.91 4.32
N SER A 191 0.92 15.22 4.47
CA SER A 191 1.95 16.17 4.02
C SER A 191 1.84 17.46 4.83
N TYR A 192 2.02 17.35 6.14
CA TYR A 192 2.47 18.49 6.93
C TYR A 192 3.87 18.15 7.46
N CYS A 193 4.88 18.52 6.67
CA CYS A 193 6.21 18.68 7.23
C CYS A 193 6.17 20.03 7.95
N GLY A 194 6.18 20.02 9.29
CA GLY A 194 6.60 21.22 10.03
C GLY A 194 8.01 21.60 9.57
N SER A 195 8.37 22.87 9.70
CA SER A 195 9.64 23.37 9.18
C SER A 195 10.82 22.59 9.78
N VAL A 196 11.45 21.72 8.97
CA VAL A 196 12.70 21.03 9.34
C VAL A 196 13.84 22.04 9.53
N GLN A 197 13.65 23.28 9.07
CA GLN A 197 14.58 24.39 9.25
C GLN A 197 14.81 24.70 10.73
N ASP A 198 13.79 24.58 11.59
CA ASP A 198 13.94 24.82 13.03
C ASP A 198 14.86 23.77 13.69
N VAL A 199 14.81 22.52 13.18
CA VAL A 199 15.71 21.44 13.61
C VAL A 199 17.13 21.73 13.12
N ALA A 200 17.28 22.15 11.86
CA ALA A 200 18.59 22.54 11.32
C ALA A 200 19.21 23.75 12.06
N ASP A 201 18.41 24.75 12.44
CA ASP A 201 18.87 25.91 13.20
C ASP A 201 19.27 25.55 14.63
N SER A 202 18.64 24.53 15.22
CA SER A 202 19.00 24.04 16.57
C SER A 202 20.39 23.39 16.63
N CYS A 203 20.99 23.04 15.48
CA CYS A 203 22.39 22.59 15.39
C CYS A 203 23.40 23.67 15.81
N ARG A 204 23.02 24.96 15.79
CA ARG A 204 23.91 26.06 16.23
C ARG A 204 24.25 25.98 17.72
N ILE A 205 23.39 25.37 18.52
CA ILE A 205 23.50 25.31 19.99
C ILE A 205 24.13 23.97 20.45
N GLY A 206 24.14 22.96 19.58
CA GLY A 206 24.81 21.67 19.81
C GLY A 206 24.02 20.46 19.30
N ALA A 207 24.63 19.29 19.34
CA ALA A 207 23.99 18.05 18.92
C ALA A 207 22.79 17.66 19.80
N ALA A 208 22.85 17.97 21.10
CA ALA A 208 21.78 17.66 22.05
C ALA A 208 20.47 18.40 21.72
N THR A 209 20.54 19.70 21.39
CA THR A 209 19.37 20.49 21.00
C THR A 209 18.76 19.99 19.70
N ASN A 210 19.59 19.59 18.72
CA ASN A 210 19.14 18.97 17.48
C ASN A 210 18.29 17.71 17.72
N VAL A 211 18.75 16.82 18.60
CA VAL A 211 17.99 15.60 18.94
C VAL A 211 16.68 15.94 19.65
N ILE A 212 16.68 16.90 20.58
CA ILE A 212 15.46 17.32 21.32
C ILE A 212 14.41 17.89 20.37
N PHE A 213 14.81 18.81 19.48
CA PHE A 213 13.91 19.39 18.48
C PHE A 213 13.40 18.35 17.48
N GLY A 214 14.26 17.42 17.06
CA GLY A 214 13.87 16.31 16.19
C GLY A 214 12.82 15.39 16.85
N LEU A 215 12.99 15.01 18.12
CA LEU A 215 12.02 14.22 18.87
C LEU A 215 10.69 14.98 19.04
N ALA A 216 10.74 16.28 19.36
CA ALA A 216 9.55 17.11 19.51
C ALA A 216 8.77 17.23 18.20
N LEU A 217 9.46 17.41 17.06
CA LEU A 217 8.85 17.42 15.73
C LEU A 217 8.19 16.07 15.41
N GLY A 218 8.83 14.97 15.77
CA GLY A 218 8.29 13.62 15.68
C GLY A 218 6.96 13.49 16.43
N TYR A 219 6.91 13.85 17.71
CA TYR A 219 5.68 13.79 18.51
C TYR A 219 4.57 14.70 17.97
N LYS A 220 4.91 15.88 17.44
CA LYS A 220 3.94 16.80 16.83
C LYS A 220 3.34 16.24 15.53
N SER A 221 4.13 15.54 14.72
CA SER A 221 3.69 15.01 13.41
C SER A 221 2.57 13.97 13.51
N VAL A 222 2.52 13.22 14.62
CA VAL A 222 1.58 12.11 14.81
C VAL A 222 0.14 12.60 15.03
N ILE A 223 -0.05 13.82 15.52
CA ILE A 223 -1.38 14.38 15.88
C ILE A 223 -2.33 14.35 14.68
N ILE A 224 -1.90 14.90 13.55
CA ILE A 224 -2.73 14.97 12.32
C ILE A 224 -3.04 13.57 11.80
N LEU A 225 -2.05 12.67 11.84
CA LEU A 225 -2.19 11.29 11.39
C LEU A 225 -3.23 10.53 12.22
N ILE A 226 -3.20 10.66 13.56
CA ILE A 226 -4.18 10.01 14.43
C ILE A 226 -5.59 10.53 14.16
N PHE A 227 -5.78 11.84 14.02
CA PHE A 227 -7.10 12.41 13.71
C PHE A 227 -7.63 11.93 12.36
N ALA A 228 -6.75 11.84 11.34
CA ALA A 228 -7.13 11.30 10.04
C ALA A 228 -7.56 9.83 10.13
N ILE A 229 -6.81 8.98 10.84
CA ILE A 229 -7.16 7.57 11.05
C ILE A 229 -8.48 7.45 11.83
N ALA A 230 -8.65 8.22 12.91
CA ALA A 230 -9.87 8.20 13.72
C ALA A 230 -11.12 8.61 12.92
N LEU A 231 -11.01 9.65 12.10
CA LEU A 231 -12.09 10.09 11.22
C LEU A 231 -12.41 9.01 10.16
N SER A 232 -11.38 8.39 9.57
CA SER A 232 -11.54 7.30 8.61
C SER A 232 -12.28 6.10 9.22
N ILE A 233 -11.92 5.72 10.44
CA ILE A 233 -12.58 4.65 11.20
C ILE A 233 -14.03 5.03 11.48
N PHE A 234 -14.28 6.22 12.03
CA PHE A 234 -15.62 6.68 12.40
C PHE A 234 -16.57 6.66 11.20
N VAL A 235 -16.13 7.20 10.06
CA VAL A 235 -16.94 7.22 8.82
C VAL A 235 -17.16 5.79 8.30
N SER A 236 -16.09 5.01 8.14
CA SER A 236 -16.17 3.67 7.55
C SER A 236 -17.01 2.70 8.39
N PHE A 237 -16.91 2.81 9.72
CA PHE A 237 -17.62 1.96 10.66
C PHE A 237 -19.14 2.23 10.66
N ASN A 238 -19.56 3.50 10.67
CA ASN A 238 -20.98 3.86 10.63
C ASN A 238 -21.68 3.39 9.35
N LEU A 239 -20.91 3.15 8.30
CA LEU A 239 -21.41 2.93 6.95
C LEU A 239 -21.52 1.46 6.58
N ALA A 240 -20.53 0.64 6.94
CA ALA A 240 -20.54 -0.80 6.65
C ALA A 240 -19.78 -1.63 7.71
N ALA A 241 -19.75 -1.15 8.97
CA ALA A 241 -19.08 -1.81 10.09
C ALA A 241 -17.63 -2.21 9.73
N MET A 242 -17.23 -3.45 10.06
CA MET A 242 -15.87 -3.96 9.80
C MET A 242 -15.57 -4.13 8.32
N TYR A 243 -16.57 -4.46 7.49
CA TYR A 243 -16.40 -4.52 6.03
C TYR A 243 -16.09 -3.13 5.45
N GLY A 244 -16.73 -2.08 5.98
CA GLY A 244 -16.44 -0.70 5.62
C GLY A 244 -15.00 -0.31 5.89
N ILE A 245 -14.46 -0.66 7.06
CA ILE A 245 -13.05 -0.41 7.43
C ILE A 245 -12.09 -1.20 6.51
N ALA A 246 -12.40 -2.47 6.21
CA ALA A 246 -11.59 -3.29 5.31
C ALA A 246 -11.54 -2.71 3.88
N VAL A 247 -12.68 -2.27 3.35
CA VAL A 247 -12.77 -1.63 2.03
C VAL A 247 -12.11 -0.26 2.02
N ALA A 248 -12.22 0.53 3.10
CA ALA A 248 -11.50 1.79 3.23
C ALA A 248 -9.98 1.58 3.19
N THR A 249 -9.50 0.49 3.80
CA THR A 249 -8.07 0.13 3.73
C THR A 249 -7.64 -0.28 2.32
N LEU A 250 -8.47 -1.06 1.61
CA LEU A 250 -8.22 -1.36 0.20
C LEU A 250 -8.24 -0.10 -0.67
N GLY A 251 -9.11 0.86 -0.36
CA GLY A 251 -9.15 2.17 -1.01
C GLY A 251 -7.86 2.96 -0.80
N MET A 252 -7.33 2.97 0.43
CA MET A 252 -6.02 3.55 0.73
C MET A 252 -4.94 2.87 -0.12
N LEU A 253 -4.82 1.54 -0.06
CA LEU A 253 -3.83 0.75 -0.82
C LEU A 253 -4.08 0.70 -2.35
N SER A 254 -5.16 1.29 -2.86
CA SER A 254 -5.49 1.22 -4.28
C SER A 254 -4.45 1.91 -5.18
N THR A 255 -3.70 2.86 -4.62
CA THR A 255 -2.59 3.56 -5.28
C THR A 255 -1.21 3.00 -4.91
N ILE A 256 -1.14 1.79 -4.35
CA ILE A 256 0.11 1.17 -3.86
C ILE A 256 1.22 1.09 -4.91
N ALA A 257 0.90 0.91 -6.19
CA ALA A 257 1.90 0.89 -7.26
C ALA A 257 2.65 2.23 -7.35
N THR A 258 1.91 3.35 -7.28
CA THR A 258 2.47 4.70 -7.26
C THR A 258 3.19 4.97 -5.93
N GLY A 259 2.61 4.56 -4.80
CA GLY A 259 3.24 4.72 -3.48
C GLY A 259 4.59 4.01 -3.40
N LEU A 260 4.67 2.76 -3.88
CA LEU A 260 5.91 1.99 -3.96
C LEU A 260 6.90 2.59 -4.97
N ALA A 261 6.42 3.18 -6.07
CA ALA A 261 7.29 3.85 -7.03
C ALA A 261 8.02 5.05 -6.43
N ILE A 262 7.28 5.82 -5.64
CA ILE A 262 7.76 6.98 -4.90
C ILE A 262 8.70 6.56 -3.76
N ASP A 263 8.37 5.50 -3.04
CA ASP A 263 9.21 4.98 -1.96
C ASP A 263 10.53 4.39 -2.48
N ALA A 264 10.48 3.64 -3.59
CA ALA A 264 11.66 3.06 -4.23
C ALA A 264 12.62 4.12 -4.82
N TYR A 265 12.11 5.30 -5.17
CA TYR A 265 12.91 6.40 -5.68
C TYR A 265 13.95 6.89 -4.66
N GLY A 266 13.63 6.87 -3.35
CA GLY A 266 14.53 7.33 -2.29
C GLY A 266 15.85 6.55 -2.26
N PRO A 267 15.82 5.23 -2.03
CA PRO A 267 17.03 4.39 -2.02
C PRO A 267 17.80 4.38 -3.35
N ILE A 268 17.13 4.55 -4.50
CA ILE A 268 17.82 4.66 -5.79
C ILE A 268 18.67 5.94 -5.85
N SER A 269 18.11 7.06 -5.37
CA SER A 269 18.76 8.38 -5.41
C SER A 269 19.91 8.46 -4.41
N ASP A 270 19.74 7.92 -3.21
CA ASP A 270 20.78 7.80 -2.17
C ASP A 270 21.99 7.01 -2.68
N ASN A 271 21.76 5.78 -3.17
CA ASN A 271 22.84 4.97 -3.74
C ASN A 271 23.50 5.64 -4.96
N ALA A 272 22.73 6.37 -5.78
CA ALA A 272 23.31 7.09 -6.91
C ALA A 272 24.28 8.20 -6.43
N GLY A 273 23.95 8.90 -5.35
CA GLY A 273 24.83 9.87 -4.69
C GLY A 273 26.07 9.24 -4.07
N GLY A 274 25.92 8.10 -3.39
CA GLY A 274 27.05 7.31 -2.89
C GLY A 274 28.01 6.87 -4.01
N ILE A 275 27.50 6.44 -5.17
CA ILE A 275 28.34 6.08 -6.32
C ILE A 275 29.10 7.29 -6.87
N VAL A 276 28.47 8.48 -6.90
CA VAL A 276 29.14 9.73 -7.33
C VAL A 276 30.34 10.03 -6.44
N GLU A 277 30.18 9.89 -5.12
CA GLU A 277 31.22 10.12 -4.12
C GLU A 277 32.34 9.07 -4.24
N MET A 278 31.99 7.79 -4.26
CA MET A 278 32.95 6.68 -4.37
C MET A 278 33.72 6.67 -5.70
N ALA A 279 33.11 7.13 -6.79
CA ALA A 279 33.75 7.26 -8.10
C ALA A 279 34.48 8.60 -8.28
N SER A 280 34.55 9.44 -7.24
CA SER A 280 35.21 10.75 -7.24
C SER A 280 34.80 11.63 -8.43
N MET A 281 33.50 11.65 -8.73
CA MET A 281 32.95 12.45 -9.82
C MET A 281 32.89 13.95 -9.45
N SER A 282 32.63 14.82 -10.44
CA SER A 282 32.57 16.28 -10.21
C SER A 282 31.54 16.68 -9.16
N HIS A 283 31.88 17.67 -8.32
CA HIS A 283 31.00 18.25 -7.29
C HIS A 283 29.61 18.65 -7.82
N ARG A 284 29.55 19.14 -9.06
CA ARG A 284 28.27 19.51 -9.71
C ARG A 284 27.35 18.31 -9.93
N VAL A 285 27.90 17.10 -10.04
CA VAL A 285 27.10 15.86 -10.14
C VAL A 285 26.61 15.45 -8.74
N ARG A 286 27.41 15.66 -7.69
CA ARG A 286 27.03 15.41 -6.29
C ARG A 286 25.89 16.32 -5.84
N GLU A 287 25.99 17.63 -6.09
CA GLU A 287 24.89 18.58 -5.81
C GLU A 287 23.56 18.17 -6.47
N ARG A 288 23.63 17.60 -7.68
CA ARG A 288 22.44 17.12 -8.39
C ARG A 288 21.85 15.87 -7.74
N THR A 289 22.68 14.94 -7.26
CA THR A 289 22.20 13.76 -6.55
C THR A 289 21.72 14.10 -5.15
N ASP A 290 22.32 15.06 -4.46
CA ASP A 290 21.92 15.49 -3.12
C ASP A 290 20.52 16.12 -3.15
N ALA A 291 20.21 16.91 -4.18
CA ALA A 291 18.86 17.43 -4.39
C ALA A 291 17.81 16.30 -4.59
N LEU A 292 18.20 15.20 -5.25
CA LEU A 292 17.33 14.03 -5.43
C LEU A 292 17.15 13.26 -4.12
N GLU A 293 18.22 13.09 -3.35
CA GLU A 293 18.27 12.41 -2.06
C GLU A 293 17.41 13.11 -1.00
N VAL A 294 17.49 14.44 -0.91
CA VAL A 294 16.64 15.24 -0.02
C VAL A 294 15.15 15.01 -0.34
N THR A 295 14.79 14.97 -1.63
CA THR A 295 13.43 14.64 -2.05
C THR A 295 13.08 13.19 -1.65
N GLY A 296 14.02 12.26 -1.86
CA GLY A 296 13.89 10.84 -1.53
C GLY A 296 13.58 10.58 -0.05
N SER A 297 14.24 11.30 0.85
CA SER A 297 13.98 11.18 2.29
C SER A 297 12.54 11.55 2.67
N THR A 298 12.02 12.63 2.08
CA THR A 298 10.61 13.05 2.26
C THR A 298 9.64 11.99 1.74
N THR A 299 9.97 11.36 0.62
CA THR A 299 9.12 10.32 0.02
C THR A 299 9.08 9.03 0.82
N ALA A 300 10.22 8.64 1.41
CA ALA A 300 10.29 7.48 2.29
C ALA A 300 9.47 7.70 3.57
N ALA A 301 9.42 8.94 4.09
CA ALA A 301 8.57 9.28 5.22
C ALA A 301 7.07 9.17 4.86
N ILE A 302 6.67 9.61 3.66
CA ILE A 302 5.30 9.45 3.16
C ILE A 302 4.94 7.96 3.02
N GLY A 303 5.83 7.14 2.45
CA GLY A 303 5.64 5.69 2.31
C GLY A 303 5.43 5.00 3.66
N LYS A 304 6.24 5.34 4.67
CA LYS A 304 6.05 4.85 6.04
C LYS A 304 4.72 5.28 6.65
N GLY A 305 4.31 6.53 6.48
CA GLY A 305 3.01 7.03 6.96
C GLY A 305 1.84 6.25 6.35
N PHE A 306 1.91 5.95 5.06
CA PHE A 306 0.91 5.15 4.36
C PHE A 306 0.85 3.69 4.86
N ALA A 307 2.00 3.07 5.12
CA ALA A 307 2.08 1.74 5.71
C ALA A 307 1.49 1.71 7.13
N ILE A 308 1.78 2.71 7.97
CA ILE A 308 1.24 2.81 9.34
C ILE A 308 -0.28 2.99 9.31
N GLY A 309 -0.79 3.91 8.48
CA GLY A 309 -2.22 4.19 8.40
C GLY A 309 -3.03 2.99 7.89
N SER A 310 -2.55 2.33 6.84
CA SER A 310 -3.20 1.13 6.30
C SER A 310 -3.12 -0.06 7.27
N ALA A 311 -1.99 -0.25 7.96
CA ALA A 311 -1.87 -1.27 8.99
C ALA A 311 -2.85 -1.05 10.15
N ALA A 312 -3.00 0.19 10.63
CA ALA A 312 -3.95 0.50 11.70
C ALA A 312 -5.40 0.15 11.31
N LEU A 313 -5.81 0.49 10.09
CA LEU A 313 -7.16 0.19 9.59
C LEU A 313 -7.38 -1.32 9.37
N VAL A 314 -6.43 -2.03 8.73
CA VAL A 314 -6.52 -3.49 8.54
C VAL A 314 -6.51 -4.22 9.88
N SER A 315 -5.66 -3.82 10.83
CA SER A 315 -5.62 -4.42 12.16
C SER A 315 -6.96 -4.28 12.89
N LEU A 316 -7.61 -3.12 12.77
CA LEU A 316 -8.95 -2.92 13.37
C LEU A 316 -10.02 -3.78 12.68
N ALA A 317 -9.98 -3.88 11.35
CA ALA A 317 -10.90 -4.74 10.61
C ALA A 317 -10.71 -6.23 10.96
N LEU A 318 -9.46 -6.67 11.11
CA LEU A 318 -9.13 -8.03 11.55
C LEU A 318 -9.55 -8.28 13.00
N PHE A 319 -9.37 -7.30 13.89
CA PHE A 319 -9.81 -7.40 15.28
C PHE A 319 -11.31 -7.59 15.40
N GLY A 320 -12.10 -6.90 14.56
CA GLY A 320 -13.55 -7.08 14.51
C GLY A 320 -14.03 -8.33 13.77
N ALA A 321 -13.14 -9.03 13.07
CA ALA A 321 -13.46 -10.26 12.34
C ALA A 321 -13.11 -11.54 13.12
N LEU A 322 -12.30 -11.40 14.18
CA LEU A 322 -12.02 -12.45 15.17
C LEU A 322 -13.22 -12.61 16.12
#